data_AF-X0VUX5-F1
#
_entry.id   AF-X0VUX5-F1
#
_cell.length_a   1.000
_cell.length_b   1.000
_cell.length_c   1.000
_cell.angle_alpha   90.00
_cell.angle_beta   90.00
_cell.angle_gamma   90.00
#
_symmetry.space_group_name_H-M   'P 1'
#
loop_
_entity.id
_entity.type
_entity.pdbx_description
1 polymer ?
#
loop_
_entity_poly.entity_id
_entity_poly.type
_entity_poly.pdbx_seq_one_letter_code
_entity_poly.pdbx_strand_id
1 'polypeptide(L)'
;FVDVPKGRGDIPFPIVGLVYLCTTTLYIVVCGVLIDWHKGVMTVLVIYGLFYTPLISYVTARLEGIVGQAFNIPFVREAGMILSGYTGIACWFLPFPIHNYGVHTVFYRQAELTGTKFISIWKAEFILVPFILFCTIFFAQFIWSMADVPSSQYPYAEMMWDLQAKNQALLYSATSGGYSQFMEAFKPIVIFIGLGAGLVVFLALKLMAAPTMLFYGAVRGLNQTMPHTIIPMFLGALLARFYMERRMGLKWRQYAPVVSA
;
A
#
# COMPACT_ATOMS: atom_id res chain seq x y z
N PHE A 1 11.00 -28.95 -3.81
CA PHE A 1 11.36 -27.92 -2.82
C PHE A 1 12.81 -27.56 -3.12
N VAL A 2 13.06 -26.34 -3.58
CA VAL A 2 14.43 -25.86 -3.82
C VAL A 2 15.05 -25.65 -2.45
N ASP A 3 16.18 -26.32 -2.17
CA ASP A 3 16.90 -26.13 -0.92
C ASP A 3 17.21 -24.65 -0.70
N VAL A 4 16.91 -24.16 0.50
CA VAL A 4 17.18 -22.76 0.86
C VAL A 4 18.69 -22.53 0.72
N PRO A 5 19.14 -21.47 0.01
CA PRO A 5 20.56 -21.21 -0.19
C PRO A 5 21.30 -21.12 1.16
N LYS A 6 22.29 -22.00 1.38
CA LYS A 6 23.09 -22.00 2.62
C LYS A 6 23.82 -20.66 2.77
N GLY A 7 23.67 -20.00 3.93
CA GLY A 7 24.38 -18.74 4.25
C GLY A 7 23.70 -17.45 3.75
N ARG A 8 22.41 -17.50 3.44
CA ARG A 8 21.57 -16.35 3.00
C ARG A 8 21.54 -15.17 4.00
N GLY A 9 21.77 -15.45 5.28
CA GLY A 9 21.71 -14.46 6.36
C GLY A 9 20.30 -14.28 6.94
N ASP A 10 19.54 -15.37 7.04
CA ASP A 10 18.19 -15.35 7.59
C ASP A 10 18.19 -14.97 9.08
N ILE A 11 17.23 -14.12 9.45
CA ILE A 11 16.98 -13.79 10.85
C ILE A 11 16.10 -14.90 11.44
N PRO A 12 16.39 -15.42 12.64
CA PRO A 12 15.56 -16.43 13.25
C PRO A 12 14.14 -15.87 13.52
N PHE A 13 13.13 -16.67 13.17
CA PHE A 13 11.72 -16.29 13.25
C PHE A 13 11.28 -15.66 14.60
N PRO A 14 11.74 -16.14 15.77
CA PRO A 14 11.40 -15.51 17.05
C PRO A 14 11.86 -14.06 17.17
N ILE A 15 13.02 -13.71 16.60
CA ILE A 15 13.54 -12.33 16.62
C ILE A 15 12.68 -11.44 15.74
N VAL A 16 12.25 -11.93 14.57
CA VAL A 16 11.34 -11.18 13.68
C VAL A 16 10.01 -10.90 14.38
N GLY A 17 9.42 -11.91 15.02
CA GLY A 17 8.19 -11.74 15.80
C GLY A 17 8.34 -10.76 16.95
N LEU A 18 9.46 -10.82 17.69
CA LEU A 18 9.75 -9.89 18.78
C LEU A 18 9.91 -8.46 18.27
N VAL A 19 10.71 -8.25 17.22
CA VAL A 19 10.90 -6.92 16.62
C VAL A 19 9.56 -6.36 16.15
N TYR A 20 8.73 -7.16 15.49
CA TYR A 20 7.40 -6.75 15.06
C TYR A 20 6.50 -6.32 16.23
N LEU A 21 6.46 -7.12 17.30
CA LEU A 21 5.68 -6.79 18.48
C LEU A 21 6.22 -5.53 19.17
N CYS A 22 7.54 -5.38 19.28
CA CYS A 22 8.18 -4.21 19.87
C CYS A 22 7.88 -2.93 19.06
N THR A 23 8.04 -2.95 17.73
CA THR A 23 7.77 -1.79 16.88
C THR A 23 6.29 -1.43 16.88
N THR A 24 5.41 -2.42 16.72
CA THR A 24 3.95 -2.21 16.75
C THR A 24 3.51 -1.63 18.09
N THR A 25 4.03 -2.16 19.20
CA THR A 25 3.73 -1.66 20.54
C THR A 25 4.25 -0.23 20.72
N LEU A 26 5.45 0.08 20.23
CA LEU A 26 6.00 1.44 20.28
C LEU A 26 5.09 2.43 19.52
N TYR A 27 4.64 2.09 18.32
CA TYR A 27 3.68 2.91 17.57
C TYR A 27 2.38 3.14 18.34
N ILE A 28 1.83 2.08 18.93
CA ILE A 28 0.61 2.15 19.74
C ILE A 28 0.80 3.05 20.96
N VAL A 29 1.92 2.94 21.66
CA VAL A 29 2.25 3.76 22.85
C VAL A 29 2.40 5.23 22.45
N VAL A 30 3.14 5.53 21.38
CA VAL A 30 3.30 6.91 20.88
C VAL A 30 1.95 7.51 20.50
N CYS A 31 1.09 6.75 19.82
CA CYS A 31 -0.26 7.20 19.50
C CYS A 31 -1.13 7.40 20.75
N GLY A 32 -0.99 6.53 21.76
CA GLY A 32 -1.69 6.64 23.03
C GLY A 32 -1.33 7.90 23.79
N VAL A 33 -0.04 8.27 23.80
CA VAL A 33 0.44 9.53 24.38
C VAL A 33 -0.10 10.74 23.63
N LEU A 34 -0.21 10.68 22.30
CA LEU A 34 -0.68 11.80 21.47
C LEU A 34 -2.20 12.08 21.60
N ILE A 35 -3.00 11.13 22.10
CA ILE A 35 -4.48 11.24 22.20
C ILE A 35 -4.96 10.98 23.63
N ASP A 36 -4.10 11.18 24.62
CA ASP A 36 -4.48 11.03 26.03
C ASP A 36 -5.18 9.68 26.32
N TRP A 37 -4.74 8.61 25.65
CA TRP A 37 -5.23 7.24 25.82
C TRP A 37 -6.74 7.02 25.58
N HIS A 38 -7.33 7.69 24.57
CA HIS A 38 -8.73 7.46 24.20
C HIS A 38 -9.02 5.98 23.83
N LYS A 39 -9.90 5.33 24.61
CA LYS A 39 -10.18 3.88 24.55
C LYS A 39 -10.58 3.39 23.15
N GLY A 40 -11.41 4.16 22.44
CA GLY A 40 -11.90 3.79 21.11
C GLY A 40 -10.79 3.77 20.06
N VAL A 41 -9.91 4.78 20.07
CA VAL A 41 -8.80 4.89 19.10
C VAL A 41 -7.74 3.84 19.41
N MET A 42 -7.44 3.62 20.70
CA MET A 42 -6.51 2.57 21.12
C MET A 42 -6.96 1.18 20.71
N THR A 43 -8.26 0.88 20.84
CA THR A 43 -8.83 -0.42 20.40
C THR A 43 -8.63 -0.60 18.90
N VAL A 44 -8.91 0.43 18.10
CA VAL A 44 -8.68 0.43 16.65
C VAL A 44 -7.20 0.22 16.34
N LEU A 45 -6.29 0.96 16.97
CA LEU A 45 -4.85 0.82 16.72
C LEU A 45 -4.32 -0.58 17.06
N VAL A 46 -4.79 -1.21 18.14
CA VAL A 46 -4.42 -2.57 18.53
C VAL A 46 -4.94 -3.59 17.51
N ILE A 47 -6.20 -3.49 17.10
CA ILE A 47 -6.79 -4.36 16.08
C ILE A 47 -6.01 -4.23 14.77
N TYR A 48 -5.70 -3.00 14.38
CA TYR A 48 -5.01 -2.75 13.12
C TYR A 48 -3.56 -3.22 13.14
N GLY A 49 -2.82 -2.90 14.21
CA GLY A 49 -1.43 -3.28 14.36
C GLY A 49 -1.25 -4.79 14.53
N LEU A 50 -2.04 -5.47 15.35
CA LEU A 50 -1.80 -6.89 15.66
C LEU A 50 -2.54 -7.86 14.74
N PHE A 51 -3.69 -7.50 14.18
CA PHE A 51 -4.51 -8.42 13.38
C PHE A 51 -4.58 -8.01 11.91
N TYR A 52 -4.94 -6.75 11.63
CA TYR A 52 -5.12 -6.30 10.25
C TYR A 52 -3.81 -6.29 9.46
N THR A 53 -2.73 -5.75 10.03
CA THR A 53 -1.43 -5.63 9.36
C THR A 53 -0.82 -6.99 8.97
N PRO A 54 -0.81 -8.03 9.83
CA PRO A 54 -0.37 -9.37 9.42
C PRO A 54 -1.30 -10.01 8.38
N LEU A 55 -2.62 -9.85 8.53
CA LEU A 55 -3.60 -10.39 7.60
C LEU A 55 -3.44 -9.79 6.19
N ILE A 56 -3.36 -8.47 6.09
CA ILE A 56 -3.22 -7.77 4.81
C ILE A 56 -1.87 -8.08 4.17
N SER A 57 -0.80 -8.16 4.97
CA SER A 57 0.54 -8.53 4.48
C SER A 57 0.57 -9.95 3.93
N TYR A 58 -0.14 -10.88 4.57
CA TYR A 58 -0.26 -12.26 4.10
C TYR A 58 -1.07 -12.38 2.79
N VAL A 59 -2.24 -11.74 2.75
CA VAL A 59 -3.10 -11.72 1.55
C VAL A 59 -2.34 -11.08 0.39
N THR A 60 -1.63 -9.98 0.65
CA THR A 60 -0.78 -9.30 -0.33
C THR A 60 0.33 -10.21 -0.82
N ALA A 61 1.11 -10.86 0.06
CA ALA A 61 2.19 -11.76 -0.35
C ALA A 61 1.69 -12.89 -1.27
N ARG A 62 0.50 -13.45 -0.98
CA ARG A 62 -0.10 -14.46 -1.86
C ARG A 62 -0.56 -13.88 -3.19
N LEU A 63 -1.28 -12.74 -3.17
CA LEU A 63 -1.81 -12.12 -4.39
C LEU A 63 -0.70 -11.59 -5.28
N GLU A 64 0.39 -11.13 -4.71
CA GLU A 64 1.56 -10.70 -5.46
C GLU A 64 2.29 -11.90 -6.08
N GLY A 65 2.36 -13.04 -5.38
CA GLY A 65 2.87 -14.28 -5.96
C GLY A 65 2.00 -14.87 -7.09
N ILE A 66 0.68 -14.69 -7.04
CA ILE A 66 -0.27 -15.28 -8.02
C ILE A 66 -0.57 -14.33 -9.19
N VAL A 67 -0.79 -13.05 -8.88
CA VAL A 67 -1.31 -12.02 -9.80
C VAL A 67 -0.29 -10.88 -10.02
N GLY A 68 0.80 -10.84 -9.24
CA GLY A 68 1.81 -9.77 -9.35
C GLY A 68 1.33 -8.42 -8.83
N GLN A 69 0.32 -8.39 -7.95
CA GLN A 69 -0.29 -7.15 -7.47
C GLN A 69 -0.47 -7.15 -5.95
N ALA A 70 -0.21 -5.98 -5.34
CA ALA A 70 -0.45 -5.75 -3.93
C ALA A 70 -1.94 -5.48 -3.65
N PHE A 71 -2.44 -5.98 -2.53
CA PHE A 71 -3.80 -5.76 -2.10
C PHE A 71 -3.88 -4.56 -1.16
N ASN A 72 -4.68 -3.56 -1.53
CA ASN A 72 -4.94 -2.39 -0.71
C ASN A 72 -6.45 -2.11 -0.72
N ILE A 73 -7.04 -2.03 0.48
CA ILE A 73 -8.43 -1.66 0.64
C ILE A 73 -8.47 -0.14 0.87
N PRO A 74 -9.22 0.62 0.04
CA PRO A 74 -9.32 2.06 0.22
C PRO A 74 -10.10 2.42 1.49
N PHE A 75 -9.75 3.55 2.09
CA PHE A 75 -10.46 4.17 3.22
C PHE A 75 -10.57 3.36 4.54
N VAL A 76 -9.75 2.31 4.73
CA VAL A 76 -9.83 1.48 5.95
C VAL A 76 -9.36 2.25 7.19
N ARG A 77 -8.39 3.16 7.06
CA ARG A 77 -7.92 4.01 8.17
C ARG A 77 -9.06 4.93 8.63
N GLU A 78 -9.67 5.60 7.67
CA GLU A 78 -10.75 6.57 7.84
C GLU A 78 -11.97 5.91 8.49
N ALA A 79 -12.35 4.72 8.02
CA ALA A 79 -13.44 3.93 8.60
C ALA A 79 -13.16 3.56 10.06
N GLY A 80 -11.94 3.10 10.36
CA GLY A 80 -11.54 2.78 11.73
C GLY A 80 -11.65 3.98 12.68
N MET A 81 -11.34 5.18 12.19
CA MET A 81 -11.40 6.41 12.98
C MET A 81 -12.82 6.86 13.26
N ILE A 82 -13.70 6.79 12.28
CA ILE A 82 -15.12 7.12 12.48
C ILE A 82 -15.75 6.10 13.45
N LEU A 83 -15.44 4.82 13.30
CA LEU A 83 -15.92 3.76 14.20
C LEU A 83 -15.34 3.86 15.61
N SER A 84 -14.19 4.52 15.79
CA SER A 84 -13.58 4.73 17.11
C SER A 84 -14.41 5.66 18.02
N GLY A 85 -15.36 6.42 17.45
CA GLY A 85 -16.19 7.37 18.18
C GLY A 85 -15.45 8.60 18.72
N TYR A 86 -14.22 8.84 18.26
CA TYR A 86 -13.43 9.98 18.68
C TYR A 86 -13.96 11.29 18.09
N THR A 87 -14.12 12.31 18.95
CA THR A 87 -14.50 13.66 18.56
C THR A 87 -13.29 14.58 18.58
N GLY A 88 -12.83 15.04 17.41
CA GLY A 88 -11.70 15.95 17.28
C GLY A 88 -10.80 15.64 16.09
N ILE A 89 -9.86 16.54 15.82
CA ILE A 89 -8.99 16.48 14.63
C ILE A 89 -7.69 15.71 14.91
N ALA A 90 -7.21 15.69 16.16
CA ALA A 90 -5.91 15.13 16.53
C ALA A 90 -5.71 13.66 16.08
N CYS A 91 -6.80 12.91 15.99
CA CYS A 91 -6.80 11.53 15.51
C CYS A 91 -6.21 11.39 14.09
N TRP A 92 -6.44 12.37 13.20
CA TRP A 92 -5.96 12.33 11.82
C TRP A 92 -4.45 12.48 11.66
N PHE A 93 -3.78 13.05 12.66
CA PHE A 93 -2.34 13.27 12.66
C PHE A 93 -1.55 12.11 13.28
N LEU A 94 -2.22 11.02 13.68
CA LEU A 94 -1.56 9.86 14.24
C LEU A 94 -0.73 9.09 13.22
N PRO A 95 0.48 8.62 13.60
CA PRO A 95 1.21 7.62 12.84
C PRO A 95 0.51 6.25 12.98
N PHE A 96 -0.32 5.91 12.00
CA PHE A 96 -1.10 4.66 12.01
C PHE A 96 -0.22 3.43 11.76
N PRO A 97 -0.33 2.35 12.57
CA PRO A 97 0.40 1.09 12.38
C PRO A 97 -0.24 0.24 11.27
N ILE A 98 -0.44 0.83 10.09
CA ILE A 98 -0.97 0.17 8.90
C ILE A 98 0.17 0.05 7.91
N HIS A 99 0.87 -1.07 7.99
CA HIS A 99 1.96 -1.39 7.08
C HIS A 99 1.57 -2.58 6.20
N ASN A 100 2.11 -2.64 4.99
CA ASN A 100 1.97 -3.79 4.12
C ASN A 100 3.34 -4.39 3.85
N TYR A 101 3.67 -5.47 4.56
CA TYR A 101 4.94 -6.16 4.40
C TYR A 101 4.94 -7.19 3.27
N GLY A 102 3.81 -7.39 2.58
CA GLY A 102 3.67 -8.36 1.49
C GLY A 102 4.64 -8.12 0.34
N VAL A 103 4.79 -6.86 -0.08
CA VAL A 103 5.70 -6.47 -1.18
C VAL A 103 7.16 -6.80 -0.85
N HIS A 104 7.57 -6.57 0.40
CA HIS A 104 8.92 -6.90 0.84
C HIS A 104 9.19 -8.40 0.80
N THR A 105 8.19 -9.27 1.00
CA THR A 105 8.39 -10.72 0.88
C THR A 105 8.76 -11.13 -0.55
N VAL A 106 8.18 -10.49 -1.56
CA VAL A 106 8.51 -10.71 -2.97
C VAL A 106 9.91 -10.21 -3.27
N PHE A 107 10.26 -9.03 -2.77
CA PHE A 107 11.62 -8.49 -2.89
C PHE A 107 12.67 -9.43 -2.28
N TYR A 108 12.43 -9.97 -1.08
CA TYR A 108 13.33 -10.94 -0.47
C TYR A 108 13.40 -12.28 -1.23
N ARG A 109 12.35 -12.65 -1.96
CA ARG A 109 12.36 -13.80 -2.87
C ARG A 109 13.15 -13.51 -4.15
N GLN A 110 13.05 -12.31 -4.71
CA GLN A 110 13.87 -11.87 -5.84
C GLN A 110 15.36 -11.81 -5.45
N ALA A 111 15.66 -11.31 -4.26
CA ALA A 111 17.00 -11.30 -3.69
C ALA A 111 17.59 -12.73 -3.59
N GLU A 112 16.78 -13.70 -3.18
CA GLU A 112 17.16 -15.11 -3.12
C GLU A 112 17.48 -15.68 -4.51
N LEU A 113 16.63 -15.39 -5.50
CA LEU A 113 16.80 -15.87 -6.88
C LEU A 113 18.03 -15.27 -7.58
N THR A 114 18.41 -14.04 -7.19
CA THR A 114 19.60 -13.34 -7.69
C THR A 114 20.88 -13.69 -6.91
N GLY A 115 20.78 -14.54 -5.88
CA GLY A 115 21.92 -14.94 -5.05
C GLY A 115 22.47 -13.83 -4.16
N THR A 116 21.70 -12.77 -3.92
CA THR A 116 22.12 -11.64 -3.07
C THR A 116 21.97 -11.99 -1.58
N LYS A 117 22.97 -11.62 -0.79
CA LYS A 117 22.93 -11.82 0.67
C LYS A 117 22.03 -10.78 1.31
N PHE A 118 21.18 -11.18 2.26
CA PHE A 118 20.28 -10.27 2.97
C PHE A 118 21.02 -9.16 3.72
N ILE A 119 22.16 -9.48 4.34
CA ILE A 119 23.01 -8.48 5.00
C ILE A 119 23.47 -7.39 4.02
N SER A 120 23.65 -7.71 2.74
CA SER A 120 24.06 -6.72 1.74
C SER A 120 22.96 -5.70 1.47
N ILE A 121 21.70 -6.14 1.47
CA ILE A 121 20.53 -5.27 1.30
C ILE A 121 20.48 -4.27 2.46
N TRP A 122 20.62 -4.76 3.69
CA TRP A 122 20.54 -3.93 4.90
C TRP A 122 21.71 -2.94 4.97
N LYS A 123 22.92 -3.36 4.57
CA LYS A 123 24.08 -2.47 4.44
C LYS A 123 23.84 -1.38 3.39
N ALA A 124 23.25 -1.73 2.26
CA ALA A 124 22.91 -0.77 1.22
C ALA A 124 21.89 0.26 1.74
N GLU A 125 20.83 -0.20 2.40
CA GLU A 125 19.81 0.68 3.00
C GLU A 125 20.40 1.61 4.06
N PHE A 126 21.28 1.11 4.94
CA PHE A 126 21.96 1.92 5.95
C PHE A 126 22.84 3.03 5.36
N ILE A 127 23.47 2.79 4.19
CA ILE A 127 24.28 3.80 3.50
C ILE A 127 23.40 4.76 2.69
N LEU A 128 22.37 4.23 2.03
CA LEU A 128 21.50 4.99 1.13
C LEU A 128 20.57 5.93 1.89
N VAL A 129 20.00 5.53 3.01
CA VAL A 129 19.06 6.37 3.78
C VAL A 129 19.67 7.73 4.17
N PRO A 130 20.83 7.83 4.82
CA PRO A 130 21.41 9.14 5.17
C PRO A 130 21.81 9.94 3.94
N PHE A 131 22.31 9.27 2.89
CA PHE A 131 22.67 9.92 1.63
C PHE A 131 21.44 10.55 0.95
N ILE A 132 20.34 9.79 0.82
CA ILE A 132 19.09 10.26 0.22
C ILE A 132 18.48 11.39 1.04
N LEU A 133 18.51 11.29 2.37
CA LEU A 133 18.03 12.37 3.25
C LEU A 133 18.81 13.66 3.03
N PHE A 134 20.15 13.57 2.99
CA PHE A 134 21.01 14.71 2.69
C PHE A 134 20.70 15.32 1.31
N CYS A 135 20.63 14.48 0.27
CA CYS A 135 20.29 14.92 -1.07
C CYS A 135 18.89 15.54 -1.15
N THR A 136 17.91 15.01 -0.42
CA THR A 136 16.54 15.52 -0.41
C THR A 136 16.47 16.89 0.25
N ILE A 137 17.16 17.10 1.36
CA ILE A 137 17.23 18.42 2.02
C ILE A 137 17.95 19.43 1.12
N PHE A 138 19.08 19.03 0.53
CA PHE A 138 19.82 19.88 -0.41
C PHE A 138 18.95 20.28 -1.61
N PHE A 139 18.26 19.32 -2.22
CA PHE A 139 17.41 19.58 -3.38
C PHE A 139 16.17 20.39 -3.02
N ALA A 140 15.57 20.16 -1.84
CA ALA A 140 14.50 21.00 -1.33
C ALA A 140 14.97 22.46 -1.23
N GLN A 141 16.12 22.71 -0.57
CA GLN A 141 16.67 24.05 -0.46
C GLN A 141 16.98 24.69 -1.82
N PHE A 142 17.47 23.89 -2.77
CA PHE A 142 17.69 24.35 -4.14
C PHE A 142 16.38 24.80 -4.82
N ILE A 143 15.30 24.02 -4.73
CA ILE A 143 13.99 24.40 -5.29
C ILE A 143 13.48 25.71 -4.67
N TRP A 144 13.51 25.80 -3.34
CA TRP A 144 13.07 26.99 -2.60
C TRP A 144 13.92 28.23 -2.91
N SER A 145 15.18 28.06 -3.34
CA SER A 145 16.04 29.18 -3.74
C SER A 145 15.71 29.76 -5.12
N MET A 146 15.06 28.99 -6.01
CA MET A 146 14.74 29.46 -7.37
C MET A 146 13.48 30.32 -7.41
N ALA A 147 12.46 29.93 -6.65
CA ALA A 147 11.22 30.66 -6.50
C ALA A 147 10.47 30.14 -5.26
N ASP A 148 9.59 30.97 -4.70
CA ASP A 148 8.74 30.56 -3.59
C ASP A 148 7.77 29.45 -4.03
N VAL A 149 7.55 28.46 -3.16
CA VAL A 149 6.57 27.40 -3.37
C VAL A 149 5.43 27.59 -2.36
N PRO A 150 4.15 27.70 -2.76
CA PRO A 150 3.62 27.72 -4.12
C PRO A 150 3.74 29.08 -4.82
N SER A 151 3.96 29.07 -6.13
CA SER A 151 3.94 30.27 -7.00
C SER A 151 3.56 29.88 -8.43
N SER A 152 3.32 30.88 -9.29
CA SER A 152 3.02 30.66 -10.71
C SER A 152 4.16 29.98 -11.49
N GLN A 153 5.38 29.97 -10.95
CA GLN A 153 6.52 29.20 -11.49
C GLN A 153 6.36 27.69 -11.26
N TYR A 154 5.52 27.29 -10.31
CA TYR A 154 5.18 25.90 -9.99
C TYR A 154 3.66 25.65 -10.06
N PRO A 155 3.03 25.68 -11.25
CA PRO A 155 1.57 25.61 -11.41
C PRO A 155 0.93 24.37 -10.80
N TYR A 156 1.63 23.23 -10.84
CA TYR A 156 1.14 22.00 -10.23
C TYR A 156 1.05 22.13 -8.71
N ALA A 157 2.07 22.68 -8.05
CA ALA A 157 2.06 22.86 -6.60
C ALA A 157 0.98 23.86 -6.18
N GLU A 158 0.86 24.98 -6.89
CA GLU A 158 -0.15 26.01 -6.62
C GLU A 158 -1.58 25.45 -6.69
N MET A 159 -1.93 24.74 -7.76
CA MET A 159 -3.28 24.22 -7.93
C MET A 159 -3.55 22.94 -7.12
N MET A 160 -2.62 21.99 -7.14
CA MET A 160 -2.87 20.68 -6.54
C MET A 160 -2.73 20.67 -5.04
N TRP A 161 -1.83 21.48 -4.44
CA TRP A 161 -1.71 21.52 -2.98
C TRP A 161 -2.95 22.16 -2.35
N ASP A 162 -3.51 23.21 -2.94
CA ASP A 162 -4.76 23.80 -2.48
C ASP A 162 -5.93 22.80 -2.60
N LEU A 163 -6.05 22.11 -3.74
CA LEU A 163 -7.06 21.07 -3.93
C LEU A 163 -6.90 19.92 -2.92
N GLN A 164 -5.67 19.45 -2.71
CA GLN A 164 -5.36 18.39 -1.74
C GLN A 164 -5.65 18.83 -0.31
N ALA A 165 -5.28 20.07 0.07
CA ALA A 165 -5.56 20.62 1.39
C ALA A 165 -7.07 20.71 1.66
N LYS A 166 -7.86 21.17 0.68
CA LYS A 166 -9.33 21.20 0.77
C LYS A 166 -9.92 19.80 0.92
N ASN A 167 -9.47 18.82 0.13
CA ASN A 167 -9.92 17.44 0.24
C ASN A 167 -9.56 16.81 1.60
N GLN A 168 -8.35 17.09 2.12
CA GLN A 168 -7.94 16.63 3.45
C GLN A 168 -8.76 17.30 4.57
N ALA A 169 -9.05 18.60 4.45
CA ALA A 169 -9.88 19.31 5.42
C ALA A 169 -11.32 18.74 5.48
N LEU A 170 -11.89 18.38 4.32
CA LEU A 170 -13.19 17.69 4.27
C LEU A 170 -13.15 16.36 5.00
N LEU A 171 -12.08 15.57 4.82
CA LEU A 171 -11.91 14.31 5.52
C LEU A 171 -11.74 14.51 7.04
N TYR A 172 -10.89 15.45 7.44
CA TYR A 172 -10.59 15.71 8.85
C TYR A 172 -11.80 16.26 9.62
N SER A 173 -12.69 16.98 8.92
CA SER A 173 -13.96 17.43 9.48
C SER A 173 -14.90 16.30 9.87
N ALA A 174 -14.68 15.06 9.39
CA ALA A 174 -15.55 13.91 9.65
C ALA A 174 -15.66 13.51 11.12
N THR A 175 -14.64 13.83 11.94
CA THR A 175 -14.62 13.53 13.37
C THR A 175 -14.91 14.76 14.24
N SER A 176 -15.16 15.93 13.66
CA SER A 176 -15.38 17.18 14.39
C SER A 176 -16.83 17.41 14.85
N GLY A 177 -17.71 16.42 14.70
CA GLY A 177 -19.08 16.45 15.23
C GLY A 177 -20.09 17.28 14.42
N GLY A 178 -19.72 17.77 13.23
CA GLY A 178 -20.62 18.46 12.30
C GLY A 178 -21.12 17.57 11.16
N TYR A 179 -21.99 18.10 10.30
CA TYR A 179 -22.37 17.46 9.03
C TYR A 179 -21.13 17.29 8.15
N SER A 180 -20.58 16.07 8.08
CA SER A 180 -19.49 15.74 7.17
C SER A 180 -20.00 14.85 6.05
N GLN A 181 -19.80 15.31 4.82
CA GLN A 181 -20.15 14.57 3.59
C GLN A 181 -19.49 13.19 3.55
N PHE A 182 -18.33 13.02 4.18
CA PHE A 182 -17.63 11.75 4.26
C PHE A 182 -18.31 10.76 5.23
N MET A 183 -18.82 11.26 6.36
CA MET A 183 -19.58 10.43 7.31
C MET A 183 -20.92 9.97 6.69
N GLU A 184 -21.56 10.82 5.89
CA GLU A 184 -22.76 10.45 5.13
C GLU A 184 -22.47 9.48 3.97
N ALA A 185 -21.27 9.58 3.36
CA ALA A 185 -20.82 8.66 2.32
C ALA A 185 -20.50 7.26 2.87
N PHE A 186 -20.21 7.12 4.16
CA PHE A 186 -19.99 5.83 4.81
C PHE A 186 -21.32 5.11 5.04
N LYS A 187 -21.84 4.46 4.00
CA LYS A 187 -23.07 3.65 4.05
C LYS A 187 -22.71 2.16 4.11
N PRO A 188 -22.76 1.50 5.28
CA PRO A 188 -22.37 0.09 5.42
C PRO A 188 -23.11 -0.83 4.46
N ILE A 189 -24.40 -0.54 4.20
CA ILE A 189 -25.24 -1.31 3.29
C ILE A 189 -24.64 -1.35 1.87
N VAL A 190 -24.17 -0.20 1.37
CA VAL A 190 -23.57 -0.12 0.01
C VAL A 190 -22.26 -0.92 -0.03
N ILE A 191 -21.46 -0.86 1.03
CA ILE A 191 -20.23 -1.64 1.15
C ILE A 191 -20.54 -3.15 1.12
N PHE A 192 -21.53 -3.61 1.88
CA PHE A 192 -21.94 -5.02 1.90
C PHE A 192 -22.57 -5.47 0.58
N ILE A 193 -23.33 -4.62 -0.11
CA ILE A 193 -23.84 -4.90 -1.46
C ILE A 193 -22.68 -5.07 -2.44
N GLY A 194 -21.68 -4.17 -2.39
CA GLY A 194 -20.48 -4.26 -3.21
C GLY A 194 -19.69 -5.54 -2.95
N LEU A 195 -19.49 -5.89 -1.67
CA LEU A 195 -18.84 -7.13 -1.25
C LEU A 195 -19.62 -8.36 -1.73
N GLY A 196 -20.94 -8.36 -1.54
CA GLY A 196 -21.83 -9.45 -1.98
C GLY A 196 -21.81 -9.63 -3.50
N ALA A 197 -21.93 -8.54 -4.26
CA ALA A 197 -21.84 -8.56 -5.72
C ALA A 197 -20.48 -9.11 -6.19
N GLY A 198 -19.38 -8.68 -5.57
CA GLY A 198 -18.04 -9.19 -5.87
C GLY A 198 -17.91 -10.69 -5.61
N LEU A 199 -18.40 -11.18 -4.47
CA LEU A 199 -18.41 -12.61 -4.14
C LEU A 199 -19.27 -13.43 -5.11
N VAL A 200 -20.44 -12.92 -5.49
CA VAL A 200 -21.34 -13.57 -6.45
C VAL A 200 -20.67 -13.70 -7.82
N VAL A 201 -20.03 -12.62 -8.32
CA VAL A 201 -19.29 -12.67 -9.60
C VAL A 201 -18.12 -13.64 -9.52
N PHE A 202 -17.36 -13.62 -8.42
CA PHE A 202 -16.25 -14.56 -8.22
C PHE A 202 -16.73 -16.02 -8.20
N LEU A 203 -17.83 -16.29 -7.51
CA LEU A 203 -18.42 -17.63 -7.42
C LEU A 203 -19.00 -18.10 -8.76
N ALA A 204 -19.67 -17.21 -9.50
CA ALA A 204 -20.16 -17.48 -10.84
C ALA A 204 -19.01 -17.84 -11.80
N LEU A 205 -17.93 -17.05 -11.81
CA LEU A 205 -16.74 -17.33 -12.62
C LEU A 205 -16.09 -18.67 -12.24
N LYS A 206 -16.03 -18.98 -10.94
CA LYS A 206 -15.51 -20.25 -10.44
C LYS A 206 -16.37 -21.44 -10.88
N LEU A 207 -17.70 -21.32 -10.80
CA LEU A 207 -18.64 -22.38 -11.25
C LEU A 207 -18.57 -22.61 -12.76
N MET A 208 -18.38 -21.55 -13.53
CA MET A 208 -18.23 -21.62 -14.99
C MET A 208 -16.83 -22.05 -15.45
N ALA A 209 -15.92 -22.39 -14.52
CA ALA A 209 -14.51 -22.69 -14.78
C ALA A 209 -13.78 -21.59 -15.60
N ALA A 210 -14.25 -20.34 -15.50
CA ALA A 210 -13.68 -19.21 -16.21
C ALA A 210 -12.40 -18.70 -15.51
N PRO A 211 -11.47 -18.05 -16.23
CA PRO A 211 -10.23 -17.54 -15.64
C PRO A 211 -10.51 -16.50 -14.54
N THR A 212 -10.23 -16.86 -13.28
CA THR A 212 -10.39 -15.96 -12.12
C THR A 212 -9.49 -14.72 -12.19
N MET A 213 -8.43 -14.76 -13.01
CA MET A 213 -7.58 -13.60 -13.34
C MET A 213 -8.37 -12.43 -13.95
N LEU A 214 -9.48 -12.72 -14.65
CA LEU A 214 -10.32 -11.69 -15.29
C LEU A 214 -11.03 -10.83 -14.24
N PHE A 215 -11.47 -11.44 -13.13
CA PHE A 215 -12.07 -10.73 -12.00
C PHE A 215 -11.08 -9.75 -11.37
N TYR A 216 -9.86 -10.20 -11.08
CA TYR A 216 -8.82 -9.34 -10.51
C TYR A 216 -8.43 -8.19 -11.45
N GLY A 217 -8.36 -8.45 -12.76
CA GLY A 217 -8.12 -7.41 -13.77
C GLY A 217 -9.23 -6.37 -13.86
N ALA A 218 -10.50 -6.80 -13.81
CA ALA A 218 -11.66 -5.91 -13.86
C ALA A 218 -11.75 -5.01 -12.62
N VAL A 219 -11.61 -5.59 -11.43
CA VAL A 219 -11.59 -4.83 -10.16
C VAL A 219 -10.46 -3.80 -10.15
N ARG A 220 -9.27 -4.18 -10.65
CA ARG A 220 -8.15 -3.24 -10.81
C ARG A 220 -8.47 -2.11 -11.77
N GLY A 221 -9.07 -2.40 -12.92
CA GLY A 221 -9.46 -1.39 -13.91
C GLY A 221 -10.43 -0.36 -13.33
N LEU A 222 -11.34 -0.79 -12.46
CA LEU A 222 -12.28 0.10 -11.76
C LEU A 222 -11.61 0.97 -10.68
N ASN A 223 -10.49 0.52 -10.10
CA ASN A 223 -9.75 1.27 -9.08
C ASN A 223 -8.73 2.26 -9.69
N GLN A 224 -8.37 2.09 -10.96
CA GLN A 224 -7.50 3.02 -11.69
C GLN A 224 -8.34 4.16 -12.27
N THR A 225 -8.26 5.35 -11.67
CA THR A 225 -9.13 6.48 -12.05
C THR A 225 -8.54 7.36 -13.16
N MET A 226 -7.27 7.19 -13.51
CA MET A 226 -6.57 8.11 -14.41
C MET A 226 -6.29 7.46 -15.78
N PRO A 227 -6.85 7.98 -16.89
CA PRO A 227 -6.70 7.38 -18.22
C PRO A 227 -5.25 7.23 -18.70
N HIS A 228 -4.36 8.12 -18.23
CA HIS A 228 -2.95 8.12 -18.62
C HIS A 228 -2.16 6.91 -18.10
N THR A 229 -2.64 6.20 -17.07
CA THR A 229 -2.01 4.96 -16.60
C THR A 229 -2.56 3.72 -17.32
N ILE A 230 -3.84 3.75 -17.70
CA ILE A 230 -4.54 2.61 -18.31
C ILE A 230 -4.07 2.38 -19.74
N ILE A 231 -3.96 3.45 -20.54
CA ILE A 231 -3.60 3.35 -21.96
C ILE A 231 -2.22 2.70 -22.16
N PRO A 232 -1.13 3.16 -21.49
CA PRO A 232 0.17 2.51 -21.62
C PRO A 232 0.17 1.07 -21.10
N MET A 233 -0.55 0.78 -20.02
CA MET A 233 -0.66 -0.58 -19.48
C MET A 233 -1.35 -1.53 -20.47
N PHE A 234 -2.41 -1.06 -21.11
CA PHE A 234 -3.11 -1.81 -22.14
C PHE A 234 -2.23 -2.03 -23.38
N LEU A 235 -1.53 -1.00 -23.86
CA LEU A 235 -0.58 -1.11 -24.97
C LEU A 235 0.56 -2.09 -24.64
N GLY A 236 1.12 -2.03 -23.44
CA GLY A 236 2.14 -2.96 -22.96
C GLY A 236 1.63 -4.40 -22.91
N ALA A 237 0.39 -4.62 -22.45
CA ALA A 237 -0.24 -5.94 -22.42
C ALA A 237 -0.48 -6.49 -23.84
N LEU A 238 -0.92 -5.65 -24.78
CA LEU A 238 -1.08 -6.02 -26.18
C LEU A 238 0.27 -6.39 -26.82
N LEU A 239 1.31 -5.59 -26.59
CA LEU A 239 2.65 -5.85 -27.12
C LEU A 239 3.25 -7.14 -26.54
N ALA A 240 3.07 -7.37 -25.24
CA ALA A 240 3.49 -8.60 -24.58
C ALA A 240 2.80 -9.84 -25.21
N ARG A 241 1.49 -9.79 -25.43
CA ARG A 241 0.71 -10.93 -25.94
C ARG A 241 0.86 -11.17 -27.44
N PHE A 242 0.81 -10.12 -28.25
CA PHE A 242 0.78 -10.26 -29.72
C PHE A 242 2.17 -10.25 -30.35
N TYR A 243 3.16 -9.59 -29.75
CA TYR A 243 4.51 -9.50 -30.32
C TYR A 243 5.51 -10.38 -29.57
N MET A 244 5.61 -10.24 -28.24
CA MET A 244 6.66 -10.91 -27.47
C MET A 244 6.36 -12.40 -27.22
N GLU A 245 5.12 -12.77 -26.92
CA GLU A 245 4.74 -14.18 -26.75
C GLU A 245 4.81 -14.94 -28.09
N ARG A 246 4.55 -14.27 -29.23
CA ARG A 246 4.74 -14.86 -30.57
C ARG A 246 6.21 -15.06 -30.95
N ARG A 247 7.11 -14.15 -30.54
CA ARG A 247 8.52 -14.19 -30.93
C ARG A 247 9.40 -15.05 -30.00
N MET A 248 9.09 -15.08 -28.70
CA MET A 248 9.93 -15.73 -27.68
C MET A 248 9.27 -16.95 -27.01
N GLY A 249 7.98 -17.23 -27.33
CA GLY A 249 7.26 -18.40 -26.82
C GLY A 249 7.21 -18.46 -25.29
N LEU A 250 7.30 -19.67 -24.72
CA LEU A 250 7.22 -19.89 -23.27
C LEU A 250 8.31 -19.17 -22.46
N LYS A 251 9.45 -18.83 -23.07
CA LYS A 251 10.54 -18.12 -22.38
C LYS A 251 10.14 -16.70 -21.99
N TRP A 252 9.23 -16.07 -22.74
CA TRP A 252 8.73 -14.73 -22.41
C TRP A 252 8.08 -14.70 -21.02
N ARG A 253 7.33 -15.74 -20.64
CA ARG A 253 6.70 -15.82 -19.31
C ARG A 253 7.71 -15.94 -18.17
N GLN A 254 8.91 -16.44 -18.44
CA GLN A 254 9.99 -16.52 -17.47
C GLN A 254 10.79 -15.20 -17.39
N TYR A 255 10.90 -14.47 -18.50
CA TYR A 255 11.58 -13.17 -18.55
C TYR A 255 10.71 -11.98 -18.16
N ALA A 256 9.39 -12.05 -18.33
CA ALA A 256 8.48 -10.96 -18.00
C ALA A 256 8.62 -10.48 -16.54
N PRO A 257 8.73 -11.36 -15.52
CA PRO A 257 8.97 -10.93 -14.13
C PRO A 257 10.31 -10.21 -13.92
N VAL A 258 11.31 -10.50 -14.76
CA VAL A 258 12.66 -9.92 -14.68
C VAL A 258 12.72 -8.57 -15.38
N VAL A 259 11.96 -8.40 -16.47
CA VAL A 259 11.86 -7.13 -17.21
C VAL A 259 10.94 -6.13 -16.48
N SER A 260 9.98 -6.62 -15.69
CA SER A 260 9.08 -5.80 -14.87
C SER A 260 9.63 -5.42 -13.49
N ALA A 261 10.73 -6.04 -13.06
CA ALA A 261 11.42 -5.75 -11.80
C ALA A 261 12.43 -4.61 -12.00
#